data_AF-A0A9Q9YGW7-F1
#
_entry.id   AF-A0A9Q9YGW7-F1
#
_cell.length_a   1.000
_cell.length_b   1.000
_cell.length_c   1.000
_cell.angle_alpha   90.00
_cell.angle_beta   90.00
_cell.angle_gamma   90.00
#
_symmetry.space_group_name_H-M   'P 1'
#
loop_
_entity.id
_entity.type
_entity.pdbx_description
1 polymer ?
#
loop_
_entity_poly.entity_id
_entity_poly.type
_entity_poly.pdbx_seq_one_letter_code
_entity_poly.pdbx_strand_id
1 'polypeptide(L)'
;MGSQEPTMADYERVLKCWGAIEADYAGHGGEVLTRLFKEHPDTLKLFPKFKGIPQSELAGDTLVASHGATVLKKLGELLRAKGDHAAILQPLATTHANKHKIALNNFRLITEVLVKVMAEKAGLDTAGQGALKRVMDCIIRDIDRYYKEIGFAG
;
A
#
# COMPACT_ATOMS: atom_id res chain seq x y z
N MET A 1 -20.78 -11.31 -1.97
CA MET A 1 -19.74 -11.60 -2.98
C MET A 1 -18.50 -12.03 -2.23
N GLY A 2 -18.14 -13.31 -2.28
CA GLY A 2 -16.90 -13.79 -1.68
C GLY A 2 -15.73 -13.21 -2.45
N SER A 3 -14.80 -12.52 -1.77
CA SER A 3 -13.58 -12.04 -2.38
C SER A 3 -12.82 -13.23 -2.96
N GLN A 4 -12.59 -13.22 -4.28
CA GLN A 4 -11.83 -14.26 -4.95
C GLN A 4 -10.36 -14.17 -4.51
N GLU A 5 -9.79 -15.29 -4.05
CA GLU A 5 -8.35 -15.37 -3.77
C GLU A 5 -7.53 -14.95 -5.01
N PRO A 6 -6.47 -14.15 -4.84
CA PRO A 6 -5.60 -13.82 -5.94
C PRO A 6 -4.95 -15.09 -6.49
N THR A 7 -4.94 -15.22 -7.81
CA THR A 7 -4.26 -16.31 -8.51
C THR A 7 -2.80 -15.94 -8.76
N MET A 8 -1.95 -16.92 -9.08
CA MET A 8 -0.57 -16.65 -9.52
C MET A 8 -0.51 -15.68 -10.71
N ALA A 9 -1.48 -15.78 -11.63
CA ALA A 9 -1.62 -14.87 -12.77
C ALA A 9 -1.93 -13.42 -12.34
N ASP A 10 -2.60 -13.23 -11.21
CA ASP A 10 -2.84 -11.89 -10.66
C ASP A 10 -1.54 -11.25 -10.20
N TYR A 11 -0.72 -11.98 -9.45
CA TYR A 11 0.61 -11.50 -9.03
C TYR A 11 1.50 -11.21 -10.24
N GLU A 12 1.55 -12.11 -11.22
CA GLU A 12 2.38 -11.92 -12.43
C GLU A 12 1.95 -10.72 -13.26
N ARG A 13 0.64 -10.48 -13.38
CA ARG A 13 0.12 -9.31 -14.09
C ARG A 13 0.54 -8.01 -13.41
N VAL A 14 0.46 -7.95 -12.06
CA VAL A 14 0.92 -6.77 -11.31
C VAL A 14 2.43 -6.61 -11.43
N LEU A 15 3.19 -7.69 -11.26
CA LEU A 15 4.66 -7.68 -11.33
C LEU A 15 5.18 -7.26 -12.70
N LYS A 16 4.46 -7.57 -13.80
CA LYS A 16 4.82 -7.13 -15.16
C LYS A 16 4.92 -5.62 -15.29
N CYS A 17 4.04 -4.87 -14.62
CA CYS A 17 4.05 -3.41 -14.61
C CYS A 17 4.93 -2.84 -13.48
N TRP A 18 5.30 -3.67 -12.51
CA TRP A 18 6.02 -3.22 -11.31
C TRP A 18 7.40 -2.65 -11.63
N GLY A 19 8.07 -3.10 -12.70
CA GLY A 19 9.37 -2.57 -13.13
C GLY A 19 9.40 -1.05 -13.32
N ALA A 20 8.29 -0.44 -13.77
CA ALA A 20 8.16 1.01 -13.86
C ALA A 20 8.16 1.68 -12.48
N ILE A 21 7.51 1.05 -11.49
CA ILE A 21 7.53 1.50 -10.09
C ILE A 21 8.92 1.39 -9.49
N GLU A 22 9.66 0.32 -9.81
CA GLU A 22 11.02 0.12 -9.29
C GLU A 22 12.02 1.16 -9.80
N ALA A 23 11.81 1.65 -11.03
CA ALA A 23 12.66 2.66 -11.64
C ALA A 23 12.62 3.99 -10.89
N ASP A 24 11.50 4.31 -10.21
CA ASP A 24 11.37 5.50 -9.37
C ASP A 24 10.43 5.28 -8.16
N TYR A 25 10.92 4.53 -7.17
CA TYR A 25 10.17 4.33 -5.93
C TYR A 25 9.83 5.64 -5.20
N ALA A 26 10.71 6.65 -5.28
CA ALA A 26 10.54 7.90 -4.54
C ALA A 26 9.45 8.78 -5.16
N GLY A 27 9.47 8.97 -6.48
CA GLY A 27 8.44 9.73 -7.18
C GLY A 27 7.08 9.05 -7.12
N HIS A 28 7.00 7.75 -7.44
CA HIS A 28 5.71 7.04 -7.38
C HIS A 28 5.18 6.90 -5.96
N GLY A 29 6.05 6.61 -4.99
CA GLY A 29 5.65 6.49 -3.59
C GLY A 29 5.20 7.81 -2.99
N GLY A 30 5.92 8.90 -3.29
CA GLY A 30 5.54 10.25 -2.90
C GLY A 30 4.19 10.67 -3.48
N GLU A 31 3.94 10.33 -4.75
CA GLU A 31 2.65 10.58 -5.41
C GLU A 31 1.50 9.81 -4.74
N VAL A 32 1.69 8.52 -4.43
CA VAL A 32 0.68 7.70 -3.73
C VAL A 32 0.33 8.32 -2.38
N LEU A 33 1.31 8.68 -1.55
CA LEU A 33 1.04 9.28 -0.24
C LEU A 33 0.42 10.67 -0.36
N THR A 34 0.91 11.50 -1.28
CA THR A 34 0.36 12.84 -1.53
C THR A 34 -1.11 12.76 -1.92
N ARG A 35 -1.48 11.84 -2.82
CA ARG A 35 -2.89 11.63 -3.20
C ARG A 35 -3.72 11.07 -2.06
N LEU A 36 -3.20 10.11 -1.30
CA LEU A 36 -3.86 9.58 -0.11
C LEU A 36 -4.21 10.70 0.88
N PHE A 37 -3.27 11.59 1.18
CA PHE A 37 -3.49 12.71 2.10
C PHE A 37 -4.43 13.78 1.52
N LYS A 38 -4.48 13.94 0.19
CA LYS A 38 -5.42 14.86 -0.46
C LYS A 38 -6.84 14.31 -0.52
N GLU A 39 -7.01 13.05 -0.90
CA GLU A 39 -8.31 12.38 -1.01
C GLU A 39 -8.89 12.00 0.36
N HIS A 40 -8.02 11.69 1.34
CA HIS A 40 -8.39 11.27 2.68
C HIS A 40 -7.55 12.00 3.75
N PRO A 41 -7.81 13.30 4.02
CA PRO A 41 -6.97 14.12 4.90
C PRO A 41 -6.77 13.58 6.32
N ASP A 42 -7.71 12.80 6.85
CA ASP A 42 -7.58 12.16 8.16
C ASP A 42 -6.40 11.17 8.23
N THR A 43 -6.02 10.59 7.10
CA THR A 43 -4.88 9.65 7.04
C THR A 43 -3.55 10.36 7.32
N LEU A 44 -3.41 11.65 6.99
CA LEU A 44 -2.19 12.43 7.27
C LEU A 44 -1.93 12.54 8.78
N LYS A 45 -2.99 12.58 9.60
CA LYS A 45 -2.90 12.65 11.07
C LYS A 45 -2.22 11.41 11.67
N LEU A 46 -2.20 10.29 10.94
CA LEU A 46 -1.55 9.04 11.33
C LEU A 46 -0.02 9.08 11.12
N PHE A 47 0.51 10.14 10.49
CA PHE A 47 1.94 10.31 10.21
C PHE A 47 2.52 11.50 10.99
N PRO A 48 2.90 11.33 12.27
CA PRO A 48 3.54 12.38 13.06
C PRO A 48 4.78 13.00 12.41
N LYS A 49 5.49 12.23 11.56
CA LYS A 49 6.66 12.70 10.81
C LYS A 49 6.35 13.78 9.77
N PHE A 50 5.11 13.85 9.29
CA PHE A 50 4.66 14.85 8.31
C PHE A 50 3.89 16.00 8.96
N LYS A 51 3.83 16.02 10.30
CA LYS A 51 3.17 17.08 11.04
C LYS A 51 3.86 18.41 10.72
N GLY A 52 3.07 19.37 10.25
CA GLY A 52 3.55 20.70 9.90
C GLY A 52 3.90 20.90 8.43
N ILE A 53 3.90 19.84 7.61
CA ILE A 53 4.00 19.98 6.15
C ILE A 53 2.62 20.43 5.64
N PRO A 54 2.50 21.60 5.00
CA PRO A 54 1.24 22.04 4.40
C PRO A 54 0.80 21.06 3.30
N GLN A 55 -0.51 20.88 3.14
CA GLN A 55 -1.06 19.97 2.12
C GLN A 55 -0.63 20.36 0.68
N SER A 56 -0.37 21.65 0.44
CA SER A 56 0.18 22.17 -0.82
C SER A 56 1.63 21.77 -1.07
N GLU A 57 2.40 21.45 -0.02
CA GLU A 57 3.83 21.14 -0.07
C GLU A 57 4.13 19.65 0.03
N LEU A 58 3.13 18.80 0.31
CA LEU A 58 3.29 17.34 0.33
C LEU A 58 3.86 16.81 -0.99
N ALA A 59 3.45 17.40 -2.11
CA ALA A 59 3.98 17.07 -3.43
C ALA A 59 5.41 17.60 -3.54
N GLY A 60 6.38 16.70 -3.73
CA GLY A 60 7.79 17.06 -3.82
C GLY A 60 8.53 17.13 -2.48
N ASP A 61 7.84 16.93 -1.36
CA ASP A 61 8.51 16.82 -0.07
C ASP A 61 9.36 15.54 0.02
N THR A 62 10.61 15.71 0.45
CA THR A 62 11.60 14.62 0.48
C THR A 62 11.29 13.56 1.56
N LEU A 63 10.65 13.93 2.66
CA LEU A 63 10.24 12.97 3.71
C LEU A 63 9.06 12.13 3.23
N VAL A 64 8.08 12.75 2.57
CA VAL A 64 6.94 12.07 1.97
C VAL A 64 7.43 11.10 0.88
N ALA A 65 8.31 11.56 -0.03
CA ALA A 65 8.88 10.71 -1.08
C ALA A 65 9.67 9.52 -0.53
N SER A 66 10.53 9.75 0.48
CA SER A 66 11.33 8.69 1.11
C SER A 66 10.47 7.65 1.83
N HIS A 67 9.42 8.10 2.54
CA HIS A 67 8.49 7.18 3.17
C HIS A 67 7.65 6.41 2.14
N GLY A 68 7.18 7.08 1.09
CA GLY A 68 6.46 6.44 -0.01
C GLY A 68 7.31 5.35 -0.68
N ALA A 69 8.59 5.61 -0.90
CA ALA A 69 9.52 4.61 -1.42
C ALA A 69 9.63 3.39 -0.48
N THR A 70 9.61 3.60 0.84
CA THR A 70 9.63 2.52 1.84
C THR A 70 8.37 1.66 1.75
N VAL A 71 7.19 2.30 1.61
CA VAL A 71 5.91 1.60 1.44
C VAL A 71 5.93 0.76 0.15
N LEU A 72 6.32 1.34 -0.98
CA LEU A 72 6.33 0.62 -2.25
C LEU A 72 7.37 -0.50 -2.29
N LYS A 73 8.56 -0.31 -1.73
CA LYS A 73 9.55 -1.39 -1.62
C LYS A 73 9.00 -2.58 -0.85
N LYS A 74 8.37 -2.32 0.30
CA LYS A 74 7.78 -3.37 1.13
C LYS A 74 6.62 -4.07 0.42
N LEU A 75 5.76 -3.33 -0.28
CA LEU A 75 4.71 -3.93 -1.10
C LEU A 75 5.30 -4.78 -2.24
N GLY A 76 6.37 -4.32 -2.89
CA GLY A 76 7.07 -5.09 -3.90
C GLY A 76 7.58 -6.43 -3.37
N GLU A 77 8.11 -6.48 -2.14
CA GLU A 77 8.51 -7.73 -1.49
C GLU A 77 7.30 -8.67 -1.32
N LEU A 78 6.17 -8.17 -0.84
CA LEU A 78 4.92 -8.93 -0.70
C LEU A 78 4.41 -9.48 -2.05
N LEU A 79 4.46 -8.65 -3.11
CA LEU A 79 4.05 -9.06 -4.46
C LEU A 79 4.92 -10.19 -5.00
N ARG A 80 6.25 -10.14 -4.76
CA ARG A 80 7.20 -11.17 -5.21
C ARG A 80 7.10 -12.46 -4.39
N ALA A 81 6.63 -12.38 -3.15
CA ALA A 81 6.33 -13.54 -2.33
C ALA A 81 5.09 -14.31 -2.83
N LYS A 82 4.26 -13.71 -3.71
CA LYS A 82 3.15 -14.39 -4.41
C LYS A 82 2.21 -15.18 -3.48
N GLY A 83 1.95 -14.62 -2.29
CA GLY A 83 1.11 -15.22 -1.26
C GLY A 83 1.88 -15.96 -0.15
N ASP A 84 3.14 -16.33 -0.37
CA ASP A 84 4.03 -16.87 0.68
C ASP A 84 4.69 -15.74 1.49
N HIS A 85 3.86 -14.86 2.04
CA HIS A 85 4.31 -13.58 2.61
C HIS A 85 4.29 -13.50 4.13
N ALA A 86 4.02 -14.60 4.84
CA ALA A 86 3.82 -14.59 6.30
C ALA A 86 5.01 -13.94 7.06
N ALA A 87 6.25 -14.30 6.69
CA ALA A 87 7.47 -13.77 7.32
C ALA A 87 7.68 -12.27 7.08
N ILE A 88 7.15 -11.73 5.98
CA ILE A 88 7.22 -10.30 5.64
C ILE A 88 6.07 -9.56 6.30
N LEU A 89 4.87 -10.16 6.30
CA LEU A 89 3.63 -9.52 6.69
C LEU A 89 3.46 -9.45 8.22
N GLN A 90 3.87 -10.47 8.96
CA GLN A 90 3.73 -10.50 10.42
C GLN A 90 4.42 -9.31 11.14
N PRO A 91 5.69 -8.95 10.86
CA PRO A 91 6.31 -7.77 11.48
C PRO A 91 5.66 -6.45 11.00
N LEU A 92 5.19 -6.40 9.75
CA LEU A 92 4.46 -5.25 9.23
C LEU A 92 3.14 -5.06 9.98
N ALA A 93 2.32 -6.10 10.11
CA ALA A 93 1.05 -6.05 10.84
C ALA A 93 1.30 -5.68 12.31
N THR A 94 2.28 -6.30 12.96
CA THR A 94 2.62 -6.00 14.36
C THR A 94 2.97 -4.53 14.56
N THR A 95 3.78 -3.94 13.69
CA THR A 95 4.15 -2.51 13.80
C THR A 95 2.96 -1.59 13.51
N HIS A 96 2.13 -1.92 12.51
CA HIS A 96 0.97 -1.11 12.15
C HIS A 96 -0.12 -1.13 13.23
N ALA A 97 -0.31 -2.24 13.95
CA ALA A 97 -1.21 -2.34 15.10
C ALA A 97 -0.64 -1.72 16.38
N ASN A 98 0.57 -2.13 16.80
CA ASN A 98 1.06 -1.79 18.14
C ASN A 98 1.62 -0.38 18.23
N LYS A 99 2.29 0.09 17.17
CA LYS A 99 2.95 1.40 17.15
C LYS A 99 2.12 2.45 16.45
N HIS A 100 1.65 2.15 15.25
CA HIS A 100 1.02 3.14 14.38
C HIS A 100 -0.50 3.23 14.55
N LYS A 101 -1.13 2.22 15.18
CA LYS A 101 -2.58 2.16 15.43
C LYS A 101 -3.40 2.33 14.14
N ILE A 102 -2.95 1.70 13.05
CA ILE A 102 -3.56 1.84 11.72
C ILE A 102 -4.72 0.88 11.57
N ALA A 103 -5.93 1.44 11.46
CA ALA A 103 -7.14 0.70 11.15
C ALA A 103 -7.10 0.08 9.74
N LEU A 104 -7.75 -1.07 9.55
CA LEU A 104 -7.78 -1.83 8.28
C LEU A 104 -8.30 -0.98 7.11
N ASN A 105 -9.22 -0.07 7.38
CA ASN A 105 -9.76 0.83 6.36
C ASN A 105 -8.68 1.67 5.66
N ASN A 106 -7.62 2.08 6.37
CA ASN A 106 -6.55 2.88 5.77
C ASN A 106 -5.77 2.10 4.69
N PHE A 107 -5.63 0.78 4.83
CA PHE A 107 -5.04 -0.07 3.79
C PHE A 107 -5.94 -0.15 2.55
N ARG A 108 -7.27 -0.11 2.72
CA ARG A 108 -8.21 -0.03 1.59
C ARG A 108 -8.11 1.32 0.87
N LEU A 109 -8.02 2.42 1.63
CA LEU A 109 -7.86 3.76 1.05
C LEU A 109 -6.57 3.89 0.23
N ILE A 110 -5.43 3.46 0.77
CA ILE A 110 -4.16 3.49 0.02
C ILE A 110 -4.19 2.53 -1.18
N THR A 111 -4.93 1.42 -1.12
CA THR A 111 -5.10 0.51 -2.26
C THR A 111 -5.80 1.21 -3.43
N GLU A 112 -6.89 1.94 -3.17
CA GLU A 112 -7.60 2.68 -4.22
C GLU A 112 -6.72 3.74 -4.88
N VAL A 113 -5.91 4.45 -4.09
CA VAL A 113 -4.96 5.44 -4.61
C VAL A 113 -3.83 4.77 -5.40
N LEU A 114 -3.27 3.67 -4.88
CA LEU A 114 -2.20 2.92 -5.53
C LEU A 114 -2.63 2.42 -6.91
N VAL A 115 -3.84 1.87 -7.03
CA VAL A 115 -4.40 1.39 -8.30
C VAL A 115 -4.45 2.51 -9.33
N LYS A 116 -4.93 3.70 -8.94
CA LYS A 116 -4.96 4.89 -9.84
C LYS A 116 -3.56 5.29 -10.28
N VAL A 117 -2.62 5.40 -9.35
CA VAL A 117 -1.23 5.81 -9.66
C VAL A 117 -0.56 4.78 -10.58
N MET A 118 -0.73 3.48 -10.32
CA MET A 118 -0.17 2.45 -11.19
C MET A 118 -0.80 2.42 -12.58
N ALA A 119 -2.11 2.70 -12.70
CA ALA A 119 -2.76 2.82 -13.99
C ALA A 119 -2.18 3.99 -14.81
N GLU A 120 -1.99 5.14 -14.19
CA GLU A 120 -1.50 6.35 -14.86
C GLU A 120 0.01 6.33 -15.15
N LYS A 121 0.81 5.72 -14.27
CA LYS A 121 2.27 5.85 -14.28
C LYS A 121 3.02 4.57 -14.67
N ALA A 122 2.44 3.40 -14.43
CA ALA A 122 3.06 2.11 -14.69
C ALA A 122 2.35 1.31 -15.81
N GLY A 123 1.33 1.89 -16.44
CA GLY A 123 0.57 1.24 -17.51
C GLY A 123 -0.26 0.04 -17.04
N LEU A 124 -0.72 0.06 -15.78
CA LEU A 124 -1.56 -1.01 -15.24
C LEU A 124 -2.96 -0.99 -15.89
N ASP A 125 -3.20 -1.94 -16.79
CA ASP A 125 -4.48 -2.09 -17.50
C ASP A 125 -5.64 -2.45 -16.56
N THR A 126 -6.88 -2.42 -17.07
CA THR A 126 -8.09 -2.70 -16.27
C THR A 126 -8.05 -4.07 -15.60
N ALA A 127 -7.50 -5.10 -16.28
CA ALA A 127 -7.36 -6.43 -15.70
C ALA A 127 -6.33 -6.43 -14.56
N GLY A 128 -5.24 -5.68 -14.72
CA GLY A 128 -4.17 -5.50 -13.73
C GLY A 128 -4.64 -4.72 -12.51
N GLN A 129 -5.50 -3.71 -12.70
CA GLN A 129 -6.15 -3.00 -11.61
C GLN A 129 -7.02 -3.96 -10.77
N GLY A 130 -7.81 -4.81 -11.43
CA GLY A 130 -8.59 -5.85 -10.75
C GLY A 130 -7.70 -6.88 -10.03
N ALA A 131 -6.58 -7.27 -10.64
CA ALA A 131 -5.60 -8.18 -10.02
C ALA A 131 -4.96 -7.56 -8.77
N LEU A 132 -4.51 -6.31 -8.85
CA LEU A 132 -3.92 -5.60 -7.71
C LEU A 132 -4.91 -5.48 -6.55
N LYS A 133 -6.19 -5.18 -6.83
CA LYS A 133 -7.23 -5.12 -5.79
C LYS A 133 -7.39 -6.47 -5.09
N ARG A 134 -7.48 -7.59 -5.83
CA ARG A 134 -7.54 -8.94 -5.24
C ARG A 134 -6.32 -9.28 -4.38
N VAL A 135 -5.12 -8.92 -4.85
CA VAL A 135 -3.88 -9.14 -4.11
C VAL A 135 -3.88 -8.33 -2.81
N MET A 136 -4.27 -7.05 -2.87
CA MET A 136 -4.34 -6.20 -1.68
C MET A 136 -5.44 -6.66 -0.71
N ASP A 137 -6.59 -7.14 -1.20
CA ASP A 137 -7.64 -7.72 -0.35
C ASP A 137 -7.13 -8.94 0.42
N CYS A 138 -6.35 -9.81 -0.22
CA CYS A 138 -5.69 -10.94 0.42
C CYS A 138 -4.72 -10.48 1.52
N ILE A 139 -3.83 -9.53 1.20
CA ILE A 139 -2.89 -8.94 2.17
C ILE A 139 -3.63 -8.31 3.36
N ILE A 140 -4.69 -7.55 3.13
CA ILE A 140 -5.48 -6.87 4.17
C ILE A 140 -6.16 -7.89 5.09
N ARG A 141 -6.71 -8.97 4.52
CA ARG A 141 -7.32 -10.06 5.29
C ARG A 141 -6.29 -10.78 6.17
N ASP A 142 -5.08 -10.97 5.66
CA ASP A 142 -4.00 -11.60 6.45
C ASP A 142 -3.49 -10.64 7.55
N ILE A 143 -3.45 -9.32 7.29
CA ILE A 143 -3.21 -8.31 8.33
C ILE A 143 -4.29 -8.38 9.40
N ASP A 144 -5.58 -8.46 9.04
CA ASP A 144 -6.71 -8.59 9.97
C ASP A 144 -6.57 -9.84 10.86
N ARG A 145 -6.14 -10.96 10.28
CA ARG A 145 -5.83 -12.17 11.05
C ARG A 145 -4.75 -11.89 12.09
N TYR A 146 -3.63 -11.29 11.71
CA TYR A 146 -2.57 -10.95 12.65
C TYR A 146 -2.99 -9.92 13.70
N TYR A 147 -3.80 -8.93 13.32
CA TYR A 147 -4.37 -7.95 14.25
C TYR A 147 -5.19 -8.63 15.34
N LYS A 148 -6.05 -9.58 14.96
CA LYS A 148 -6.85 -10.39 15.91
C LYS A 148 -5.97 -11.25 16.81
N GLU A 149 -4.92 -11.87 16.28
CA GLU A 149 -3.97 -12.70 17.04
C GLU A 149 -3.26 -11.88 18.15
N ILE A 150 -3.02 -10.58 17.92
CA ILE A 150 -2.37 -9.68 18.90
C ILE A 150 -3.36 -8.79 19.67
N GLY A 151 -4.66 -9.04 19.54
CA GLY A 151 -5.71 -8.32 20.28
C GLY A 151 -5.96 -6.86 19.85
N PHE A 152 -5.56 -6.48 18.64
CA PHE A 152 -5.86 -5.18 18.07
C PHE A 152 -7.18 -5.22 17.28
N ALA A 153 -8.13 -4.35 17.65
CA ALA A 153 -9.37 -4.15 16.92
C ALA A 153 -9.32 -2.79 16.21
N GLY A 154 -8.98 -2.79 14.91
CA GLY A 154 -8.94 -1.60 14.06
C GLY A 154 -9.03 -1.97 12.61
#